data_AF-A0A6P0HDM3-F1
#
_entry.id   AF-A0A6P0HDM3-F1
#
_cell.length_a   1.000
_cell.length_b   1.000
_cell.length_c   1.000
_cell.angle_alpha   90.00
_cell.angle_beta   90.00
_cell.angle_gamma   90.00
#
_symmetry.space_group_name_H-M   'P 1'
#
loop_
_entity.id
_entity.type
_entity.pdbx_description
1 polymer ?
#
loop_
_entity_poly.entity_id
_entity_poly.type
_entity_poly.pdbx_seq_one_letter_code
_entity_poly.pdbx_strand_id
1 'polypeptide(L)'
;HPRFAGVPQLYGPHLEHLEGGDVLLLAPGVLAVGVGERTTAGGAERLARRVFARGLARTVLVVPIAQERATMHLDTIATMVDVDALVMYPAVADHLQAWTVTAGAELPDDADTTELSVTGPQPFLIAAAAAMGIDRLRVIDTGLDPVTAEREQWDDGNNTLALAPRLAVAYERNTVTNAALEAAGIEVLAIAGSELGSGRGGPRCMSCPVLRDPLPA
;
A
#
# COMPACT_ATOMS: atom_id res chain seq x y z
N HIS A 1 11.89 -5.15 23.94
CA HIS A 1 13.35 -5.06 23.67
C HIS A 1 13.80 -3.62 23.90
N PRO A 2 14.97 -3.34 24.50
CA PRO A 2 15.41 -1.98 24.86
C PRO A 2 15.36 -0.96 23.71
N ARG A 3 15.74 -1.38 22.49
CA ARG A 3 15.67 -0.52 21.29
C ARG A 3 14.25 -0.04 20.92
N PHE A 4 13.22 -0.74 21.38
CA PHE A 4 11.82 -0.45 21.06
C PHE A 4 10.99 -0.07 22.29
N ALA A 5 11.62 0.09 23.47
CA ALA A 5 10.90 0.24 24.74
C ALA A 5 10.04 1.51 24.81
N GLY A 6 10.40 2.56 24.06
CA GLY A 6 9.64 3.80 23.98
C GLY A 6 8.72 3.92 22.76
N VAL A 7 8.63 2.90 21.91
CA VAL A 7 7.77 2.95 20.71
C VAL A 7 6.33 2.72 21.14
N PRO A 8 5.42 3.71 20.99
CA PRO A 8 4.03 3.54 21.36
C PRO A 8 3.38 2.50 20.45
N GLN A 9 2.65 1.56 21.04
CA GLN A 9 1.88 0.60 20.28
C GLN A 9 0.61 1.29 19.76
N LEU A 10 0.57 1.56 18.45
CA LEU A 10 -0.57 2.19 17.83
C LEU A 10 -1.74 1.21 17.69
N TYR A 11 -1.48 -0.01 17.24
CA TYR A 11 -2.49 -1.03 16.96
C TYR A 11 -2.10 -2.36 17.60
N GLY A 12 -3.08 -3.17 17.98
CA GLY A 12 -2.83 -4.45 18.64
C GLY A 12 -3.87 -5.51 18.29
N PRO A 13 -3.57 -6.78 18.57
CA PRO A 13 -4.41 -7.92 18.16
C PRO A 13 -5.76 -8.00 18.90
N HIS A 14 -5.98 -7.17 19.91
CA HIS A 14 -7.24 -7.08 20.64
C HIS A 14 -8.24 -6.10 20.01
N LEU A 15 -7.82 -5.38 18.96
CA LEU A 15 -8.68 -4.48 18.19
C LEU A 15 -9.29 -5.23 16.98
N GLU A 16 -10.07 -4.51 16.19
CA GLU A 16 -10.69 -5.01 14.98
C GLU A 16 -9.62 -5.55 13.99
N HIS A 17 -9.97 -6.57 13.21
CA HIS A 17 -8.99 -7.32 12.41
C HIS A 17 -8.40 -6.44 11.30
N LEU A 18 -7.06 -6.43 11.23
CA LEU A 18 -6.24 -5.64 10.30
C LEU A 18 -4.91 -6.35 10.05
N GLU A 19 -4.50 -6.44 8.79
CA GLU A 19 -3.22 -7.03 8.38
C GLU A 19 -2.30 -6.00 7.70
N GLY A 20 -0.99 -6.13 7.88
CA GLY A 20 0.00 -5.15 7.39
C GLY A 20 0.10 -5.05 5.86
N GLY A 21 -0.27 -6.11 5.13
CA GLY A 21 -0.33 -6.10 3.66
C GLY A 21 -1.34 -5.09 3.12
N ASP A 22 -2.38 -4.79 3.89
CA ASP A 22 -3.39 -3.81 3.50
C ASP A 22 -2.99 -2.36 3.80
N VAL A 23 -1.93 -2.12 4.58
CA VAL A 23 -1.51 -0.77 4.98
C VAL A 23 -0.37 -0.29 4.08
N LEU A 24 -0.65 0.74 3.28
CA LEU A 24 0.31 1.41 2.42
C LEU A 24 0.50 2.86 2.86
N LEU A 25 1.75 3.26 3.09
CA LEU A 25 2.13 4.67 3.23
C LEU A 25 2.43 5.23 1.84
N LEU A 26 1.53 6.07 1.32
CA LEU A 26 1.65 6.65 -0.02
C LEU A 26 2.56 7.87 -0.05
N ALA A 27 2.43 8.73 0.97
CA ALA A 27 3.21 9.95 1.15
C ALA A 27 3.24 10.31 2.65
N PRO A 28 4.09 11.27 3.09
CA PRO A 28 4.04 11.77 4.45
C PRO A 28 2.62 12.17 4.88
N GLY A 29 2.09 11.44 5.86
CA GLY A 29 0.74 11.65 6.39
C GLY A 29 -0.42 11.15 5.53
N VAL A 30 -0.17 10.37 4.47
CA VAL A 30 -1.21 9.81 3.58
C VAL A 30 -1.10 8.29 3.56
N LEU A 31 -2.13 7.62 4.06
CA LEU A 31 -2.23 6.16 4.06
C LEU A 31 -3.29 5.68 3.08
N ALA A 32 -3.10 4.50 2.50
CA ALA A 32 -4.16 3.70 1.92
C ALA A 32 -4.31 2.40 2.70
N VAL A 33 -5.56 1.97 2.91
CA VAL A 33 -5.91 0.79 3.70
C VAL A 33 -6.88 -0.07 2.90
N GLY A 34 -6.42 -1.26 2.50
CA GLY A 34 -7.28 -2.28 1.89
C GLY A 34 -8.35 -2.76 2.87
N VAL A 35 -9.58 -2.96 2.39
CA VAL A 35 -10.68 -3.53 3.18
C VAL A 35 -11.29 -4.72 2.44
N GLY A 36 -11.33 -5.87 3.11
CA GLY A 36 -11.77 -7.16 2.58
C GLY A 36 -11.89 -8.21 3.69
N GLU A 37 -11.62 -9.48 3.40
CA GLU A 37 -11.64 -10.58 4.38
C GLU A 37 -10.50 -10.44 5.42
N ARG A 38 -9.31 -9.96 5.01
CA ARG A 38 -8.13 -9.83 5.88
C ARG A 38 -8.08 -8.56 6.72
N THR A 39 -8.61 -7.44 6.23
CA THR A 39 -8.74 -6.20 6.99
C THR A 39 -10.18 -5.74 6.97
N THR A 40 -10.79 -5.63 8.15
CA THR A 40 -12.20 -5.25 8.27
C THR A 40 -12.38 -3.74 8.14
N ALA A 41 -13.57 -3.29 7.75
CA ALA A 41 -13.91 -1.87 7.73
C ALA A 41 -13.73 -1.22 9.12
N GLY A 42 -14.12 -1.93 10.19
CA GLY A 42 -13.88 -1.50 11.57
C GLY A 42 -12.39 -1.40 11.91
N GLY A 43 -11.55 -2.29 11.37
CA GLY A 43 -10.10 -2.21 11.51
C GLY A 43 -9.49 -0.99 10.82
N ALA A 44 -9.95 -0.68 9.60
CA ALA A 44 -9.55 0.52 8.89
C ALA A 44 -10.00 1.80 9.62
N GLU A 45 -11.24 1.83 10.14
CA GLU A 45 -11.74 2.95 10.94
C GLU A 45 -10.93 3.14 12.23
N ARG A 46 -10.68 2.05 12.97
CA ARG A 46 -9.89 2.08 14.19
C ARG A 46 -8.48 2.58 13.94
N LEU A 47 -7.85 2.12 12.85
CA LEU A 47 -6.53 2.60 12.45
C LEU A 47 -6.59 4.10 12.15
N ALA A 48 -7.56 4.56 11.36
CA ALA A 48 -7.74 5.96 10.99
C ALA A 48 -7.84 6.87 12.23
N ARG A 49 -8.73 6.56 13.18
CA ARG A 49 -8.86 7.30 14.45
C ARG A 49 -7.53 7.43 15.19
N ARG A 50 -6.78 6.33 15.28
CA ARG A 50 -5.53 6.27 16.03
C ARG A 50 -4.38 7.02 15.34
N VAL A 51 -4.24 6.91 14.02
CA VAL A 51 -3.22 7.68 13.28
C VAL A 51 -3.51 9.18 13.34
N PHE A 52 -4.79 9.56 13.28
CA PHE A 52 -5.21 10.96 13.37
C PHE A 52 -5.00 11.53 14.78
N ALA A 53 -5.45 10.86 15.84
CA ALA A 53 -5.24 11.31 17.22
C ALA A 53 -3.75 11.46 17.60
N ARG A 54 -2.86 10.80 16.88
CA ARG A 54 -1.40 10.90 17.07
C ARG A 54 -0.72 11.86 16.10
N GLY A 55 -1.46 12.50 15.19
CA GLY A 55 -0.90 13.37 14.15
C GLY A 55 0.02 12.64 13.16
N LEU A 56 -0.12 11.32 13.02
CA LEU A 56 0.72 10.49 12.15
C LEU A 56 0.22 10.50 10.69
N ALA A 57 -1.07 10.79 10.50
CA ALA A 57 -1.68 10.95 9.20
C ALA A 57 -2.61 12.17 9.19
N ARG A 58 -2.87 12.69 7.99
CA ARG A 58 -3.91 13.68 7.70
C ARG A 58 -4.99 13.12 6.79
N THR A 59 -4.70 12.02 6.09
CA THR A 59 -5.66 11.35 5.20
C THR A 59 -5.44 9.84 5.24
N VAL A 60 -6.54 9.10 5.32
CA VAL A 60 -6.57 7.64 5.15
C VAL A 60 -7.55 7.33 4.02
N LEU A 61 -7.06 6.68 2.97
CA LEU A 61 -7.86 6.20 1.85
C LEU A 61 -8.29 4.78 2.16
N VAL A 62 -9.58 4.56 2.40
CA VAL A 62 -10.15 3.23 2.60
C VAL A 62 -10.51 2.65 1.24
N VAL A 63 -9.88 1.54 0.88
CA VAL A 63 -9.93 0.94 -0.46
C VAL A 63 -10.60 -0.42 -0.37
N PRO A 64 -11.89 -0.55 -0.72
CA PRO A 64 -12.52 -1.86 -0.81
C PRO A 64 -11.84 -2.70 -1.89
N ILE A 65 -11.40 -3.90 -1.52
CA ILE A 65 -10.76 -4.85 -2.44
C ILE A 65 -11.59 -6.13 -2.52
N ALA A 66 -11.87 -6.59 -3.74
CA ALA A 66 -12.40 -7.93 -3.97
C ALA A 66 -11.25 -8.91 -3.72
N GLN A 67 -11.32 -9.63 -2.60
CA GLN A 67 -10.30 -10.60 -2.26
C GLN A 67 -10.61 -11.91 -2.97
N GLU A 68 -9.79 -12.22 -3.97
CA GLU A 68 -9.76 -13.50 -4.66
C GLU A 68 -8.44 -14.21 -4.31
N ARG A 69 -8.29 -15.48 -4.69
CA ARG A 69 -7.09 -16.28 -4.32
C ARG A 69 -5.74 -15.66 -4.73
N ALA A 70 -5.73 -14.75 -5.70
CA ALA A 70 -4.54 -14.04 -6.18
C ALA A 70 -4.38 -12.61 -5.60
N THR A 71 -5.37 -12.11 -4.84
CA THR A 71 -5.43 -10.73 -4.31
C THR A 71 -5.81 -10.75 -2.82
N MET A 72 -4.89 -11.19 -1.96
CA MET A 72 -5.17 -11.27 -0.52
C MET A 72 -5.12 -9.91 0.21
N HIS A 73 -4.34 -8.96 -0.30
CA HIS A 73 -4.06 -7.68 0.34
C HIS A 73 -3.95 -6.55 -0.70
N LEU A 74 -4.07 -5.31 -0.25
CA LEU A 74 -3.89 -4.15 -1.14
C LEU A 74 -2.49 -4.09 -1.77
N ASP A 75 -1.44 -4.52 -1.06
CA ASP A 75 -0.07 -4.54 -1.57
C ASP A 75 0.23 -5.63 -2.61
N THR A 76 -0.70 -6.56 -2.85
CA THR A 76 -0.62 -7.45 -4.03
C THR A 76 -1.34 -6.86 -5.23
N ILE A 77 -2.11 -5.78 -5.03
CA ILE A 77 -2.79 -5.02 -6.08
C ILE A 77 -1.97 -3.79 -6.49
N ALA A 78 -1.41 -3.05 -5.53
CA ALA A 78 -0.71 -1.80 -5.78
C ALA A 78 0.46 -1.60 -4.81
N THR A 79 1.65 -1.25 -5.33
CA THR A 79 2.79 -0.84 -4.49
C THR A 79 3.50 0.38 -5.05
N MET A 80 3.87 1.30 -4.17
CA MET A 80 4.67 2.48 -4.52
C MET A 80 6.11 2.06 -4.85
N VAL A 81 6.63 2.53 -5.98
CA VAL A 81 8.02 2.28 -6.43
C VAL A 81 8.81 3.58 -6.66
N ASP A 82 8.13 4.72 -6.64
CA ASP A 82 8.70 6.07 -6.68
C ASP A 82 7.84 7.04 -5.84
N VAL A 83 8.19 8.33 -5.80
CA VAL A 83 7.43 9.36 -5.09
C VAL A 83 6.07 9.67 -5.74
N ASP A 84 5.93 9.39 -7.03
CA ASP A 84 4.74 9.68 -7.84
C ASP A 84 4.33 8.47 -8.71
N ALA A 85 4.86 7.27 -8.43
CA ALA A 85 4.58 6.08 -9.23
C ALA A 85 4.33 4.84 -8.39
N LEU A 86 3.38 4.04 -8.87
CA LEU A 86 3.08 2.71 -8.37
C LEU A 86 3.07 1.68 -9.49
N VAL A 87 3.36 0.44 -9.14
CA VAL A 87 3.06 -0.72 -9.97
C VAL A 87 1.72 -1.29 -9.52
N MET A 88 0.88 -1.68 -10.47
CA MET A 88 -0.52 -2.02 -10.20
C MET A 88 -0.96 -3.22 -11.03
N TYR A 89 -1.80 -4.08 -10.44
CA TYR A 89 -2.39 -5.20 -11.15
C TYR A 89 -3.40 -4.70 -12.20
N PRO A 90 -3.16 -4.91 -13.52
CA PRO A 90 -3.94 -4.26 -14.57
C PRO A 90 -5.45 -4.56 -14.50
N ALA A 91 -5.83 -5.79 -14.13
CA ALA A 91 -7.23 -6.21 -14.11
C ALA A 91 -8.12 -5.45 -13.10
N VAL A 92 -7.51 -4.80 -12.10
CA VAL A 92 -8.24 -4.06 -11.05
C VAL A 92 -7.90 -2.58 -10.99
N ALA A 93 -6.85 -2.13 -11.69
CA ALA A 93 -6.35 -0.77 -11.65
C ALA A 93 -7.43 0.28 -11.97
N ASP A 94 -8.24 0.02 -13.02
CA ASP A 94 -9.26 0.96 -13.51
C ASP A 94 -10.55 0.98 -12.68
N HIS A 95 -10.74 -0.02 -11.81
CA HIS A 95 -11.98 -0.19 -11.05
C HIS A 95 -11.83 0.10 -9.56
N LEU A 96 -10.60 0.20 -9.07
CA LEU A 96 -10.32 0.42 -7.67
C LEU A 96 -10.89 1.76 -7.20
N GLN A 97 -11.72 1.74 -6.16
CA GLN A 97 -12.36 2.92 -5.57
C GLN A 97 -11.78 3.19 -4.19
N ALA A 98 -11.80 4.45 -3.77
CA ALA A 98 -11.40 4.85 -2.43
C ALA A 98 -12.43 5.78 -1.77
N TRP A 99 -12.62 5.57 -0.48
CA TRP A 99 -13.26 6.51 0.43
C TRP A 99 -12.17 7.31 1.14
N THR A 100 -12.21 8.62 1.02
CA THR A 100 -11.26 9.52 1.67
C THR A 100 -11.74 9.79 3.08
N VAL A 101 -10.97 9.36 4.07
CA VAL A 101 -11.22 9.59 5.49
C VAL A 101 -10.25 10.64 6.01
N THR A 102 -10.78 11.61 6.73
CA THR A 102 -10.04 12.70 7.38
C THR A 102 -10.59 12.93 8.80
N ALA A 103 -9.89 13.71 9.61
CA ALA A 103 -10.36 14.15 10.93
C ALA A 103 -10.19 15.67 11.07
N GLY A 104 -10.82 16.23 12.11
CA GLY A 104 -10.61 17.63 12.48
C GLY A 104 -9.15 17.96 12.80
N ALA A 105 -8.82 19.26 12.83
CA ALA A 105 -7.46 19.72 13.10
C ALA A 105 -7.02 19.52 14.56
N GLU A 106 -7.98 19.38 15.48
CA GLU A 106 -7.71 19.14 16.89
C GLU A 106 -7.37 17.68 17.12
N LEU A 107 -6.26 17.42 17.81
CA LEU A 107 -5.82 16.09 18.20
C LEU A 107 -6.48 15.72 19.52
N PRO A 108 -7.43 14.76 19.56
CA PRO A 108 -8.04 14.35 20.81
C PRO A 108 -7.06 13.54 21.68
N ASP A 109 -7.23 13.62 23.00
CA ASP A 109 -6.47 12.81 23.97
C ASP A 109 -6.82 11.31 23.86
N ASP A 110 -8.09 11.02 23.60
CA ASP A 110 -8.60 9.66 23.34
C ASP A 110 -8.90 9.48 21.86
N ALA A 111 -8.19 8.55 21.21
CA ALA A 111 -8.38 8.22 19.82
C ALA A 111 -9.84 7.83 19.50
N ASP A 112 -10.55 7.24 20.44
CA ASP A 112 -11.93 6.79 20.21
C ASP A 112 -12.90 7.96 20.04
N THR A 113 -12.54 9.14 20.55
CA THR A 113 -13.30 10.40 20.40
C THR A 113 -13.02 11.14 19.09
N THR A 114 -12.10 10.65 18.26
CA THR A 114 -11.74 11.30 16.97
C THR A 114 -12.92 11.31 16.00
N GLU A 115 -13.52 12.46 15.74
CA GLU A 115 -14.56 12.56 14.72
C GLU A 115 -13.97 12.40 13.31
N LEU A 116 -14.54 11.46 12.54
CA LEU A 116 -14.11 11.15 11.18
C LEU A 116 -15.04 11.80 10.17
N SER A 117 -14.47 12.43 9.15
CA SER A 117 -15.17 12.87 7.95
C SER A 117 -14.82 11.94 6.80
N VAL A 118 -15.84 11.44 6.09
CA VAL A 118 -15.71 10.48 5.00
C VAL A 118 -16.29 11.08 3.72
N THR A 119 -15.54 11.02 2.62
CA THR A 119 -15.97 11.48 1.30
C THR A 119 -15.66 10.42 0.24
N GLY A 120 -16.57 10.20 -0.71
CA GLY A 120 -16.40 9.22 -1.79
C GLY A 120 -17.66 8.39 -2.08
N PRO A 121 -17.52 7.26 -2.80
CA PRO A 121 -16.28 6.75 -3.38
C PRO A 121 -15.84 7.55 -4.61
N GLN A 122 -14.55 7.52 -4.91
CA GLN A 122 -13.99 8.02 -6.18
C GLN A 122 -12.86 7.09 -6.65
N PRO A 123 -12.43 7.15 -7.92
CA PRO A 123 -11.33 6.31 -8.41
C PRO A 123 -10.08 6.46 -7.55
N PHE A 124 -9.47 5.34 -7.15
CA PHE A 124 -8.37 5.28 -6.19
C PHE A 124 -7.21 6.20 -6.58
N LEU A 125 -6.80 6.16 -7.85
CA LEU A 125 -5.68 6.98 -8.35
C LEU A 125 -5.95 8.48 -8.24
N ILE A 126 -7.20 8.90 -8.42
CA ILE A 126 -7.61 10.30 -8.28
C ILE A 126 -7.58 10.70 -6.80
N ALA A 127 -8.15 9.86 -5.92
CA ALA A 127 -8.12 10.10 -4.47
C ALA A 127 -6.69 10.16 -3.94
N ALA A 128 -5.83 9.24 -4.38
CA ALA A 128 -4.44 9.14 -3.98
C ALA A 128 -3.64 10.36 -4.43
N ALA A 129 -3.73 10.75 -5.70
CA ALA A 129 -3.04 11.95 -6.20
C ALA A 129 -3.46 13.21 -5.42
N ALA A 130 -4.76 13.42 -5.23
CA ALA A 130 -5.30 14.54 -4.47
C ALA A 130 -4.84 14.53 -3.01
N ALA A 131 -4.88 13.38 -2.35
CA ALA A 131 -4.43 13.24 -0.97
C ALA A 131 -2.92 13.49 -0.84
N MET A 132 -2.11 12.98 -1.77
CA MET A 132 -0.66 13.18 -1.82
C MET A 132 -0.27 14.62 -2.17
N GLY A 133 -1.16 15.39 -2.80
CA GLY A 133 -0.87 16.76 -3.26
C GLY A 133 -0.05 16.81 -4.55
N ILE A 134 -0.23 15.82 -5.43
CA ILE A 134 0.42 15.74 -6.73
C ILE A 134 -0.63 15.78 -7.85
N ASP A 135 -0.22 16.23 -9.04
CA ASP A 135 -1.14 16.35 -10.18
C ASP A 135 -1.68 14.99 -10.62
N ARG A 136 -0.82 13.96 -10.62
CA ARG A 136 -1.16 12.61 -11.05
C ARG A 136 -0.26 11.57 -10.41
N LEU A 137 -0.86 10.50 -9.90
CA LEU A 137 -0.16 9.28 -9.53
C LEU A 137 0.01 8.41 -10.77
N ARG A 138 1.26 8.15 -11.17
CA ARG A 138 1.58 7.34 -12.35
C ARG A 138 1.39 5.86 -12.03
N VAL A 139 0.68 5.16 -12.91
CA VAL A 139 0.64 3.71 -12.92
C VAL A 139 1.66 3.22 -13.93
N ILE A 140 2.57 2.35 -13.50
CA ILE A 140 3.46 1.62 -14.39
C ILE A 140 2.66 0.45 -14.94
N ASP A 141 2.20 0.62 -16.18
CA ASP A 141 1.51 -0.41 -16.93
C ASP A 141 2.52 -1.50 -17.32
N THR A 142 2.25 -2.73 -16.89
CA THR A 142 3.06 -3.89 -17.23
C THR A 142 2.78 -4.39 -18.64
N GLY A 143 1.76 -3.87 -19.34
CA GLY A 143 1.45 -4.21 -20.74
C GLY A 143 1.07 -5.69 -20.92
N LEU A 144 0.69 -6.34 -19.83
CA LEU A 144 0.44 -7.77 -19.77
C LEU A 144 -0.88 -8.11 -20.48
N ASP A 145 -0.85 -9.05 -21.41
CA ASP A 145 -2.08 -9.72 -21.84
C ASP A 145 -2.71 -10.43 -20.61
N PRO A 146 -4.04 -10.65 -20.57
CA PRO A 146 -4.71 -11.17 -19.39
C PRO A 146 -4.09 -12.45 -18.82
N VAL A 147 -3.57 -13.35 -19.67
CA VAL A 147 -2.96 -14.62 -19.23
C VAL A 147 -1.61 -14.38 -18.58
N THR A 148 -0.77 -13.53 -19.17
CA THR A 148 0.53 -13.18 -18.56
C THR A 148 0.34 -12.32 -17.32
N ALA A 149 -0.69 -11.46 -17.27
CA ALA A 149 -1.08 -10.67 -16.10
C ALA A 149 -1.46 -11.57 -14.92
N GLU A 150 -2.31 -12.57 -15.16
CA GLU A 150 -2.67 -13.56 -14.15
C GLU A 150 -1.46 -14.38 -13.69
N ARG A 151 -0.56 -14.76 -14.60
CA ARG A 151 0.65 -15.53 -14.25
C ARG A 151 1.62 -14.72 -13.39
N GLU A 152 1.98 -13.51 -13.79
CA GLU A 152 2.90 -12.67 -13.00
C GLU A 152 2.24 -12.20 -11.70
N GLN A 153 0.92 -11.94 -11.69
CA GLN A 153 0.19 -11.67 -10.45
C GLN A 153 0.23 -12.87 -9.49
N TRP A 154 0.06 -14.09 -10.02
CA TRP A 154 0.17 -15.32 -9.23
C TRP A 154 1.56 -15.50 -8.62
N ASP A 155 2.58 -14.95 -9.28
CA ASP A 155 3.97 -14.96 -8.88
C ASP A 155 4.39 -13.71 -8.06
N ASP A 156 3.42 -12.91 -7.62
CA ASP A 156 3.55 -11.68 -6.84
C ASP A 156 4.31 -10.54 -7.54
N GLY A 157 4.11 -10.39 -8.86
CA GLY A 157 4.67 -9.33 -9.71
C GLY A 157 4.54 -7.92 -9.13
N ASN A 158 3.39 -7.62 -8.55
CA ASN A 158 3.08 -6.28 -8.04
C ASN A 158 3.52 -6.04 -6.59
N ASN A 159 4.06 -7.07 -5.90
CA ASN A 159 4.48 -6.97 -4.50
C ASN A 159 5.99 -6.62 -4.38
N THR A 160 6.39 -5.55 -5.05
CA THR A 160 7.79 -5.08 -5.07
C THR A 160 8.15 -4.31 -3.79
N LEU A 161 9.42 -4.39 -3.38
CA LEU A 161 9.93 -3.63 -2.24
C LEU A 161 10.76 -2.44 -2.71
N ALA A 162 10.24 -1.23 -2.61
CA ALA A 162 11.03 -0.02 -2.82
C ALA A 162 12.08 0.15 -1.70
N LEU A 163 13.36 0.27 -2.06
CA LEU A 163 14.45 0.58 -1.13
C LEU A 163 14.69 2.09 -1.03
N ALA A 164 14.59 2.77 -2.17
CA ALA A 164 14.68 4.22 -2.33
C ALA A 164 13.75 4.65 -3.49
N PRO A 165 13.49 5.95 -3.69
CA PRO A 165 12.81 6.42 -4.90
C PRO A 165 13.50 5.88 -6.14
N ARG A 166 12.73 5.25 -7.04
CA ARG A 166 13.23 4.65 -8.29
C ARG A 166 14.19 3.47 -8.10
N LEU A 167 14.13 2.78 -6.96
CA LEU A 167 14.90 1.57 -6.70
C LEU A 167 14.04 0.53 -5.99
N ALA A 168 13.74 -0.58 -6.66
CA ALA A 168 12.87 -1.63 -6.15
C ALA A 168 13.52 -3.02 -6.22
N VAL A 169 13.20 -3.87 -5.26
CA VAL A 169 13.51 -5.31 -5.27
C VAL A 169 12.29 -6.06 -5.81
N ALA A 170 12.51 -6.93 -6.79
CA ALA A 170 11.48 -7.77 -7.40
C ALA A 170 12.03 -9.18 -7.66
N TYR A 171 11.15 -10.16 -7.88
CA TYR A 171 11.60 -11.49 -8.29
C TYR A 171 12.04 -11.49 -9.75
N GLU A 172 13.13 -12.21 -10.07
CA GLU A 172 13.66 -12.31 -11.43
C GLU A 172 12.66 -12.87 -12.45
N ARG A 173 11.73 -13.73 -12.01
CA ARG A 173 10.77 -14.43 -12.88
C ARG A 173 9.68 -13.51 -13.44
N ASN A 174 9.46 -12.35 -12.81
CA ASN A 174 8.45 -11.37 -13.22
C ASN A 174 9.02 -10.48 -14.34
N THR A 175 9.47 -11.12 -15.42
CA THR A 175 10.29 -10.51 -16.47
C THR A 175 9.60 -9.33 -17.15
N VAL A 176 8.28 -9.37 -17.34
CA VAL A 176 7.54 -8.29 -18.00
C VAL A 176 7.37 -7.12 -17.04
N THR A 177 6.97 -7.39 -15.79
CA THR A 177 6.88 -6.36 -14.75
C THR A 177 8.24 -5.67 -14.54
N ASN A 178 9.34 -6.43 -14.46
CA ASN A 178 10.68 -5.87 -14.32
C ASN A 178 11.06 -4.98 -15.51
N ALA A 179 10.80 -5.42 -16.75
CA ALA A 179 11.06 -4.62 -17.93
C ALA A 179 10.21 -3.34 -17.98
N ALA A 180 8.95 -3.38 -17.53
CA ALA A 180 8.08 -2.21 -17.45
C ALA A 180 8.56 -1.20 -16.39
N LEU A 181 9.00 -1.68 -15.23
CA LEU A 181 9.63 -0.86 -14.19
C LEU A 181 10.90 -0.17 -14.72
N GLU A 182 11.79 -0.92 -15.37
CA GLU A 182 13.01 -0.39 -15.97
C GLU A 182 12.73 0.64 -17.07
N ALA A 183 11.75 0.38 -17.94
CA ALA A 183 11.32 1.32 -18.97
C ALA A 183 10.71 2.61 -18.38
N ALA A 184 10.06 2.51 -17.22
CA ALA A 184 9.58 3.66 -16.45
C ALA A 184 10.69 4.37 -15.65
N GLY A 185 11.94 3.89 -15.74
CA GLY A 185 13.11 4.47 -15.11
C GLY A 185 13.26 4.12 -13.63
N ILE A 186 12.70 2.98 -13.20
CA ILE A 186 12.90 2.37 -11.89
C ILE A 186 14.03 1.34 -12.01
N GLU A 187 15.07 1.45 -11.19
CA GLU A 187 16.10 0.42 -11.07
C GLU A 187 15.51 -0.80 -10.36
N VAL A 188 15.69 -1.98 -10.95
CA VAL A 188 15.18 -3.25 -10.42
C VAL A 188 16.33 -4.13 -9.96
N LEU A 189 16.36 -4.42 -8.65
CA LEU A 189 17.22 -5.44 -8.06
C LEU A 189 16.48 -6.79 -8.10
N ALA A 190 16.69 -7.53 -9.18
CA ALA A 190 16.09 -8.85 -9.36
C ALA A 190 16.73 -9.88 -8.40
N ILE A 191 15.90 -10.56 -7.61
CA ILE A 191 16.33 -11.66 -6.73
C ILE A 191 15.71 -12.99 -7.14
N ALA A 192 16.45 -14.08 -6.94
CA ALA A 192 15.94 -15.43 -7.12
C ALA A 192 14.80 -15.71 -6.13
N GLY A 193 13.65 -16.14 -6.64
CA GLY A 193 12.45 -16.37 -5.85
C GLY A 193 11.87 -17.78 -5.94
N SER A 194 12.59 -18.75 -6.51
CA SER A 194 12.03 -20.05 -6.91
C SER A 194 11.26 -20.77 -5.80
N GLU A 195 11.82 -20.84 -4.60
CA GLU A 195 11.18 -21.49 -3.46
C GLU A 195 10.24 -20.53 -2.71
N LEU A 196 10.67 -19.29 -2.48
CA LEU A 196 9.91 -18.31 -1.69
C LEU A 196 8.62 -17.84 -2.39
N GLY A 197 8.63 -17.82 -3.72
CA GLY A 197 7.46 -17.52 -4.54
C GLY A 197 6.31 -18.50 -4.35
N SER A 198 6.60 -19.75 -3.99
CA SER A 198 5.55 -20.74 -3.71
C SER A 198 4.68 -20.36 -2.50
N GLY A 199 5.21 -19.51 -1.62
CA GLY A 199 4.51 -18.95 -0.46
C GLY A 199 3.52 -17.82 -0.79
N ARG A 200 3.44 -17.38 -2.05
CA ARG A 200 2.56 -16.29 -2.52
C ARG A 200 2.81 -14.99 -1.77
N GLY A 201 4.07 -14.55 -1.79
CA GLY A 201 4.48 -13.25 -1.29
C GLY A 201 5.75 -12.75 -1.99
N GLY A 202 5.72 -11.50 -2.42
CA GLY A 202 6.88 -10.79 -2.97
C GLY A 202 7.87 -10.32 -1.92
N PRO A 203 8.95 -9.64 -2.35
CA PRO A 203 9.93 -9.01 -1.46
C PRO A 203 9.30 -8.09 -0.39
N ARG A 204 8.18 -7.42 -0.70
CA ARG A 204 7.50 -6.56 0.27
C ARG A 204 6.90 -7.37 1.42
N CYS A 205 6.18 -8.45 1.13
CA CYS A 205 5.56 -9.33 2.14
C CYS A 205 6.58 -9.93 3.14
N MET A 206 7.82 -10.12 2.72
CA MET A 206 8.90 -10.64 3.57
C MET A 206 9.61 -9.57 4.42
N SER A 207 9.15 -8.32 4.35
CA SER A 207 9.81 -7.17 4.94
C SER A 207 8.86 -6.33 5.80
N CYS A 208 9.41 -5.67 6.83
CA CYS A 208 8.70 -4.69 7.64
C CYS A 208 9.68 -3.54 7.94
N PRO A 209 9.63 -2.44 7.16
CA PRO A 209 10.56 -1.33 7.35
C PRO A 209 10.42 -0.72 8.75
N VAL A 210 11.53 -0.64 9.49
CA VAL A 210 11.59 -0.02 10.82
C VAL A 210 11.92 1.46 10.74
N LEU A 211 12.73 1.86 9.75
CA LEU A 211 13.16 3.23 9.52
C LEU A 211 13.38 3.44 8.02
N ARG A 212 12.99 4.61 7.51
CA ARG A 212 13.32 5.12 6.18
C ARG A 212 13.71 6.60 6.33
N ASP A 213 14.69 7.04 5.55
CA ASP A 213 15.03 8.46 5.50
C ASP A 213 13.87 9.27 4.90
N PRO A 214 13.69 10.54 5.31
CA PRO A 214 12.74 11.43 4.66
C PRO A 214 13.05 11.58 3.16
N LEU A 215 12.01 11.80 2.36
CA LEU A 215 12.20 12.16 0.95
C LEU A 215 12.95 13.51 0.87
N PRO A 216 13.87 13.69 -0.09
CA PRO A 216 14.46 15.00 -0.37
C PRO A 216 13.36 16.03 -0.65
N ALA A 217 13.59 17.27 -0.19
CA ALA A 217 12.69 18.40 -0.41
C ALA A 217 12.65 18.85 -1.87
#